data_AF-A0A9P6F908-F1
#
_entry.id   AF-A0A9P6F908-F1
#
_cell.length_a   1.000
_cell.length_b   1.000
_cell.length_c   1.000
_cell.angle_alpha   90.00
_cell.angle_beta   90.00
_cell.angle_gamma   90.00
#
_symmetry.space_group_name_H-M   'P 1'
#
loop_
_entity.id
_entity.type
_entity.pdbx_description
1 polymer ?
#
loop_
_entity_poly.entity_id
_entity_poly.type
_entity_poly.pdbx_seq_one_letter_code
_entity_poly.pdbx_strand_id
1 'polypeptide(L)'
;MSITLSTLTKDQLHDRIRGVLYGNAVGDAYGLATEFMTKKNARHLYGNGPIAFGNEPGHPVWEDSHRSKWDRNDFTDDTDQLLLILQALEQTRDGRLHATNFAKRLKEWSVIGFPELGTPPRGIGYTVGSTLTHPEFRFNPHRAAFDIWDSRGRSLAANGAVMRTSVLGVESFWDEHRVVENSLAAAKVTHADPRSIISALVASVLISRLLRGGGQDAAQDAKRVWNPKLSEDGYKESLLDYLRRGTDLKGEKSEEPEYEEETETSAFKNKDGRAIRRTISQQQQANKGFWGKIKEFVVGSDEPAVEQRNRERPPVKLREDIGWVGVDVVGEDDAMGRLTRSVVNDYLFLVLHTDVVPSTIKIGHNLQQDQDPKTNPSAPATRIQDKWAQELQDHCFPKDLHHLELGDNAKMGYTFKCVGVGFYAATRKVDPSPTDKAYDGPSGLFRGVMEQVTLEAGDADTNGAVVGSLLGARFGLDKGLPENWWTELKHREWLDPTIEQFASRVLSMYETAAEKEK
;
A
#
# COMPACT_ATOMS: atom_id res chain seq x y z
N MET A 1 21.04 -15.68 -15.01
CA MET A 1 20.76 -16.03 -13.60
C MET A 1 19.46 -16.80 -13.65
N SER A 2 19.41 -17.99 -13.05
CA SER A 2 18.20 -18.83 -13.13
C SER A 2 17.00 -18.11 -12.51
N ILE A 3 15.97 -17.84 -13.31
CA ILE A 3 14.73 -17.19 -12.85
C ILE A 3 13.86 -18.27 -12.17
N THR A 4 13.28 -17.95 -11.00
CA THR A 4 12.30 -18.85 -10.38
C THR A 4 10.98 -18.73 -11.13
N LEU A 5 10.73 -19.68 -12.04
CA LEU A 5 9.47 -19.76 -12.78
C LEU A 5 8.29 -19.99 -11.83
N SER A 6 7.14 -19.45 -12.20
CA SER A 6 5.90 -19.68 -11.47
C SER A 6 5.42 -21.12 -11.62
N THR A 7 4.89 -21.67 -10.53
CA THR A 7 4.17 -22.95 -10.55
C THR A 7 2.68 -22.80 -10.92
N LEU A 8 2.23 -21.57 -11.18
CA LEU A 8 0.85 -21.26 -11.56
C LEU A 8 0.68 -21.33 -13.09
N THR A 9 -0.52 -21.66 -13.54
CA THR A 9 -0.88 -21.57 -14.96
C THR A 9 -1.00 -20.10 -15.39
N LYS A 10 -0.99 -19.84 -16.71
CA LYS A 10 -1.21 -18.49 -17.25
C LYS A 10 -2.54 -17.88 -16.78
N ASP A 11 -3.62 -18.67 -16.78
CA ASP A 11 -4.94 -18.21 -16.34
C ASP A 11 -4.95 -17.88 -14.84
N GLN A 12 -4.27 -18.69 -14.02
CA GLN A 12 -4.12 -18.41 -12.58
C GLN A 12 -3.29 -17.14 -12.32
N LEU A 13 -2.24 -16.92 -13.11
CA LEU A 13 -1.44 -15.69 -13.04
C LEU A 13 -2.27 -14.47 -13.44
N HIS A 14 -3.00 -14.55 -14.55
CA HIS A 14 -3.89 -13.48 -15.02
C HIS A 14 -4.92 -13.12 -13.95
N ASP A 15 -5.62 -14.11 -13.39
CA ASP A 15 -6.62 -13.95 -12.34
C ASP A 15 -6.02 -13.34 -11.06
N ARG A 16 -4.83 -13.78 -10.62
CA ARG A 16 -4.14 -13.22 -9.44
C ARG A 16 -3.60 -11.81 -9.66
N ILE A 17 -3.11 -11.49 -10.86
CA ILE A 17 -2.68 -10.14 -11.19
C ILE A 17 -3.87 -9.17 -11.12
N ARG A 18 -5.01 -9.54 -11.71
CA ARG A 18 -6.26 -8.78 -11.60
C ARG A 18 -6.69 -8.69 -10.14
N GLY A 19 -6.61 -9.80 -9.40
CA GLY A 19 -6.92 -9.87 -7.97
C GLY A 19 -6.11 -8.89 -7.13
N VAL A 20 -4.81 -8.74 -7.39
CA VAL A 20 -3.96 -7.75 -6.70
C VAL A 20 -4.48 -6.33 -6.89
N LEU A 21 -4.76 -5.93 -8.13
CA LEU A 21 -5.11 -4.56 -8.49
C LEU A 21 -6.53 -4.19 -8.04
N TYR A 22 -7.52 -5.05 -8.29
CA TYR A 22 -8.88 -4.85 -7.76
C TYR A 22 -8.93 -5.03 -6.25
N GLY A 23 -8.16 -5.96 -5.68
CA GLY A 23 -8.07 -6.15 -4.24
C GLY A 23 -7.61 -4.89 -3.54
N ASN A 24 -6.60 -4.21 -4.08
CA ASN A 24 -6.17 -2.90 -3.58
C ASN A 24 -7.32 -1.89 -3.62
N ALA A 25 -7.99 -1.73 -4.76
CA ALA A 25 -9.02 -0.71 -4.96
C ALA A 25 -10.31 -0.98 -4.17
N VAL A 26 -10.71 -2.24 -4.07
CA VAL A 26 -11.84 -2.66 -3.25
C VAL A 26 -11.52 -2.47 -1.77
N GLY A 27 -10.31 -2.82 -1.34
CA GLY A 27 -9.89 -2.66 0.05
C GLY A 27 -9.81 -1.20 0.49
N ASP A 28 -9.23 -0.35 -0.36
CA ASP A 28 -9.23 1.12 -0.23
C ASP A 28 -10.66 1.64 -0.07
N ALA A 29 -11.51 1.42 -1.08
CA ALA A 29 -12.88 1.91 -1.10
C ALA A 29 -13.75 1.42 0.07
N TYR A 30 -13.56 0.16 0.51
CA TYR A 30 -14.28 -0.39 1.66
C TYR A 30 -13.79 0.21 2.98
N GLY A 31 -12.48 0.39 3.13
CA GLY A 31 -11.85 0.92 4.35
C GLY A 31 -12.19 2.38 4.64
N LEU A 32 -12.46 3.20 3.61
CA LEU A 32 -12.92 4.59 3.75
C LEU A 32 -14.12 4.74 4.71
N ALA A 33 -14.95 3.70 4.85
CA ALA A 33 -16.10 3.71 5.74
C ALA A 33 -15.76 4.03 7.21
N THR A 34 -14.55 3.72 7.68
CA THR A 34 -14.09 3.89 9.07
C THR A 34 -12.77 4.63 9.21
N GLU A 35 -12.18 5.12 8.10
CA GLU A 35 -10.95 5.92 8.10
C GLU A 35 -10.99 7.12 9.08
N PHE A 36 -9.98 7.27 9.90
CA PHE A 36 -9.87 8.27 10.98
C PHE A 36 -10.92 8.16 12.10
N MET A 37 -11.76 7.11 12.14
CA MET A 37 -12.55 6.82 13.32
C MET A 37 -11.68 6.15 14.39
N THR A 38 -12.09 6.31 15.65
CA THR A 38 -11.67 5.37 16.69
C THR A 38 -12.46 4.07 16.52
N LYS A 39 -11.88 2.95 16.98
CA LYS A 39 -12.57 1.65 17.05
C LYS A 39 -13.92 1.74 17.79
N LYS A 40 -14.02 2.59 18.82
CA LYS A 40 -15.27 2.83 19.55
C LYS A 40 -16.34 3.49 18.66
N ASN A 41 -15.96 4.47 17.85
CA ASN A 41 -16.88 5.15 16.94
C ASN A 41 -17.33 4.23 15.81
N ALA A 42 -16.41 3.45 15.22
CA ALA A 42 -16.75 2.46 14.21
C ALA A 42 -17.74 1.42 14.75
N ARG A 43 -17.50 0.87 15.96
CA ARG A 43 -18.44 -0.04 16.63
C ARG A 43 -19.79 0.59 16.95
N HIS A 44 -19.81 1.87 17.31
CA HIS A 44 -21.07 2.58 17.57
C HIS A 44 -21.94 2.69 16.31
N LEU A 45 -21.33 2.96 15.16
CA LEU A 45 -22.02 3.19 13.90
C LEU A 45 -22.36 1.90 13.14
N TYR A 46 -21.50 0.90 13.24
CA TYR A 46 -21.54 -0.31 12.41
C TYR A 46 -21.67 -1.61 13.22
N GLY A 47 -21.57 -1.56 14.55
CA GLY A 47 -21.58 -2.77 15.38
C GLY A 47 -20.43 -3.72 15.02
N ASN A 48 -20.76 -4.93 14.61
CA ASN A 48 -19.86 -5.94 14.03
C ASN A 48 -20.08 -6.14 12.51
N GLY A 49 -20.69 -5.16 11.83
CA GLY A 49 -20.93 -5.20 10.39
C GLY A 49 -22.23 -5.93 9.98
N PRO A 50 -22.38 -6.24 8.68
CA PRO A 50 -21.52 -5.77 7.59
C PRO A 50 -21.77 -4.29 7.29
N ILE A 51 -20.75 -3.59 6.81
CA ILE A 51 -20.91 -2.26 6.19
C ILE A 51 -21.38 -2.49 4.75
N ALA A 52 -22.34 -1.68 4.29
CA ALA A 52 -22.89 -1.79 2.94
C ALA A 52 -21.83 -1.41 1.89
N PHE A 53 -21.64 -2.26 0.89
CA PHE A 53 -20.71 -2.04 -0.23
C PHE A 53 -21.22 -2.73 -1.48
N GLY A 54 -20.95 -2.14 -2.65
CA GLY A 54 -21.57 -2.60 -3.89
C GLY A 54 -23.10 -2.56 -3.79
N ASN A 55 -23.73 -3.66 -4.21
CA ASN A 55 -25.17 -3.89 -4.06
C ASN A 55 -25.53 -4.76 -2.83
N GLU A 56 -24.55 -5.10 -1.99
CA GLU A 56 -24.81 -5.92 -0.81
C GLU A 56 -25.43 -5.12 0.33
N PRO A 57 -26.41 -5.70 1.06
CA PRO A 57 -27.02 -5.03 2.19
C PRO A 57 -26.04 -4.92 3.36
N GLY A 58 -26.18 -3.83 4.11
CA GLY A 58 -25.38 -3.60 5.30
C GLY A 58 -25.69 -2.24 5.91
N HIS A 59 -24.89 -1.86 6.88
CA HIS A 59 -24.95 -0.53 7.45
C HIS A 59 -24.45 0.50 6.44
N PRO A 60 -25.26 1.50 6.04
CA PRO A 60 -24.79 2.52 5.09
C PRO A 60 -23.59 3.26 5.65
N VAL A 61 -22.66 3.62 4.77
CA VAL A 61 -21.48 4.43 5.10
C VAL A 61 -21.93 5.73 5.76
N TRP A 62 -21.27 6.07 6.85
CA TRP A 62 -21.52 7.30 7.59
C TRP A 62 -21.00 8.52 6.81
N GLU A 63 -21.90 9.44 6.47
CA GLU A 63 -21.57 10.68 5.78
C GLU A 63 -21.16 11.77 6.79
N ASP A 64 -19.86 12.03 6.89
CA ASP A 64 -19.29 13.18 7.59
C ASP A 64 -18.44 14.04 6.64
N SER A 65 -17.77 15.07 7.17
CA SER A 65 -16.92 15.98 6.39
C SER A 65 -15.73 15.29 5.71
N HIS A 66 -15.38 14.07 6.10
CA HIS A 66 -14.34 13.29 5.45
C HIS A 66 -14.94 12.43 4.34
N ARG A 67 -15.85 11.49 4.66
CA ARG A 67 -16.38 10.52 3.69
C ARG A 67 -17.22 11.14 2.59
N SER A 68 -17.91 12.26 2.88
CA SER A 68 -18.77 12.94 1.89
C SER A 68 -18.03 13.51 0.69
N LYS A 69 -16.70 13.47 0.68
CA LYS A 69 -15.88 13.88 -0.46
C LYS A 69 -15.86 12.84 -1.58
N TRP A 70 -16.22 11.58 -1.32
CA TRP A 70 -16.20 10.50 -2.30
C TRP A 70 -17.59 10.02 -2.67
N ASP A 71 -17.72 9.49 -3.88
CA ASP A 71 -18.94 8.79 -4.29
C ASP A 71 -19.01 7.42 -3.59
N ARG A 72 -20.17 6.78 -3.64
CA ARG A 72 -20.32 5.41 -3.13
C ARG A 72 -19.39 4.45 -3.90
N ASN A 73 -18.75 3.54 -3.16
CA ASN A 73 -17.79 2.54 -3.65
C ASN A 73 -16.59 3.15 -4.41
N ASP A 74 -16.25 4.40 -4.11
CA ASP A 74 -15.08 5.09 -4.67
C ASP A 74 -13.86 4.93 -3.78
N PHE A 75 -12.67 5.02 -4.36
CA PHE A 75 -11.37 4.81 -3.70
C PHE A 75 -10.62 6.13 -3.43
N THR A 76 -9.61 6.09 -2.56
CA THR A 76 -8.86 7.26 -2.09
C THR A 76 -7.56 7.45 -2.88
N ASP A 77 -6.60 8.18 -2.29
CA ASP A 77 -5.29 8.36 -2.93
C ASP A 77 -4.45 7.08 -2.99
N ASP A 78 -4.83 6.04 -2.25
CA ASP A 78 -4.11 4.78 -2.23
C ASP A 78 -4.14 4.13 -3.61
N THR A 79 -5.35 3.97 -4.16
CA THR A 79 -5.53 3.48 -5.53
C THR A 79 -5.11 4.49 -6.59
N ASP A 80 -5.36 5.80 -6.42
CA ASP A 80 -4.87 6.79 -7.39
C ASP A 80 -3.35 6.70 -7.54
N GLN A 81 -2.60 6.67 -6.44
CA GLN A 81 -1.14 6.65 -6.48
C GLN A 81 -0.60 5.30 -6.96
N LEU A 82 -1.30 4.19 -6.71
CA LEU A 82 -1.00 2.89 -7.34
C LEU A 82 -1.12 2.99 -8.87
N LEU A 83 -2.20 3.60 -9.37
CA LEU A 83 -2.43 3.76 -10.80
C LEU A 83 -1.38 4.69 -11.44
N LEU A 84 -0.87 5.69 -10.72
CA LEU A 84 0.26 6.52 -11.18
C LEU A 84 1.56 5.71 -11.31
N ILE A 85 1.82 4.77 -10.39
CA ILE A 85 2.96 3.84 -10.49
C ILE A 85 2.77 2.89 -11.67
N LEU A 86 1.57 2.34 -11.85
CA LEU A 86 1.23 1.49 -12.99
C LEU A 86 1.51 2.23 -14.31
N GLN A 87 1.00 3.45 -14.46
CA GLN A 87 1.25 4.28 -15.65
C GLN A 87 2.73 4.63 -15.85
N ALA A 88 3.52 4.76 -14.77
CA ALA A 88 4.96 4.98 -14.86
C ALA A 88 5.69 3.73 -15.38
N LEU A 89 5.27 2.53 -14.95
CA LEU A 89 5.83 1.26 -15.39
C LEU A 89 5.49 0.93 -16.84
N GLU A 90 4.28 1.25 -17.30
CA GLU A 90 3.86 1.04 -18.70
C GLU A 90 4.72 1.80 -19.72
N GLN A 91 5.46 2.82 -19.29
CA GLN A 91 6.40 3.55 -20.14
C GLN A 91 7.78 2.90 -20.24
N THR A 92 7.96 1.73 -19.61
CA THR A 92 9.25 1.06 -19.50
C THR A 92 9.20 -0.24 -20.30
N ARG A 93 10.30 -0.58 -20.98
CA ARG A 93 10.43 -1.84 -21.72
C ARG A 93 11.03 -2.95 -20.88
N ASP A 94 11.84 -2.60 -19.91
CA ASP A 94 12.58 -3.51 -19.02
C ASP A 94 11.89 -3.71 -17.66
N GLY A 95 10.69 -3.14 -17.48
CA GLY A 95 9.93 -3.21 -16.24
C GLY A 95 10.54 -2.40 -15.09
N ARG A 96 11.46 -1.47 -15.35
CA ARG A 96 12.13 -0.67 -14.32
C ARG A 96 11.37 0.62 -14.00
N LEU A 97 11.04 0.83 -12.74
CA LEU A 97 10.43 2.08 -12.30
C LEU A 97 11.44 3.26 -12.34
N HIS A 98 11.05 4.34 -13.01
CA HIS A 98 11.78 5.60 -13.00
C HIS A 98 11.21 6.57 -11.95
N ALA A 99 11.98 6.85 -10.91
CA ALA A 99 11.54 7.67 -9.77
C ALA A 99 11.10 9.09 -10.17
N THR A 100 11.81 9.74 -11.10
CA THR A 100 11.47 11.07 -11.61
C THR A 100 10.18 11.07 -12.43
N ASN A 101 9.92 10.01 -13.20
CA ASN A 101 8.66 9.85 -13.93
C ASN A 101 7.48 9.73 -12.95
N PHE A 102 7.60 8.86 -11.94
CA PHE A 102 6.58 8.73 -10.91
C PHE A 102 6.39 10.04 -10.13
N ALA A 103 7.47 10.74 -9.76
CA ALA A 103 7.39 12.03 -9.07
C ALA A 103 6.69 13.11 -9.90
N LYS A 104 6.98 13.20 -11.21
CA LYS A 104 6.30 14.16 -12.11
C LYS A 104 4.80 13.88 -12.17
N ARG A 105 4.40 12.61 -12.28
CA ARG A 105 2.99 12.17 -12.26
C ARG A 105 2.30 12.46 -10.94
N LEU A 106 2.92 12.10 -9.81
CA LEU A 106 2.38 12.37 -8.49
C LEU A 106 2.22 13.88 -8.25
N LYS A 107 3.19 14.66 -8.72
CA LYS A 107 3.11 16.12 -8.62
C LYS A 107 2.02 16.69 -9.51
N GLU A 108 1.82 16.19 -10.72
CA GLU A 108 0.72 16.61 -11.59
C GLU A 108 -0.65 16.25 -10.98
N TRP A 109 -0.83 15.00 -10.56
CA TRP A 109 -2.03 14.53 -9.88
C TRP A 109 -2.37 15.41 -8.67
N SER A 110 -1.38 15.78 -7.84
CA SER A 110 -1.62 16.67 -6.69
C SER A 110 -2.21 18.05 -7.03
N VAL A 111 -2.19 18.46 -8.31
CA VAL A 111 -2.73 19.73 -8.78
C VAL A 111 -4.07 19.56 -9.49
N ILE A 112 -4.21 18.52 -10.32
CA ILE A 112 -5.33 18.37 -11.25
C ILE A 112 -6.19 17.13 -10.99
N GLY A 113 -5.79 16.28 -10.04
CA GLY A 113 -6.43 15.00 -9.74
C GLY A 113 -6.13 13.94 -10.79
N PHE A 114 -7.06 13.03 -11.02
CA PHE A 114 -6.92 11.96 -12.00
C PHE A 114 -7.83 12.26 -13.22
N PRO A 115 -7.31 12.90 -14.29
CA PRO A 115 -8.15 13.43 -15.37
C PRO A 115 -8.99 12.38 -16.09
N GLU A 116 -8.49 11.15 -16.20
CA GLU A 116 -9.16 10.02 -16.82
C GLU A 116 -10.40 9.57 -16.04
N LEU A 117 -10.41 9.79 -14.72
CA LEU A 117 -11.53 9.49 -13.83
C LEU A 117 -12.41 10.72 -13.57
N GLY A 118 -11.91 11.92 -13.89
CA GLY A 118 -12.58 13.18 -13.59
C GLY A 118 -12.59 13.52 -12.09
N THR A 119 -11.73 12.89 -11.30
CA THR A 119 -11.66 13.06 -9.84
C THR A 119 -10.60 14.09 -9.47
N PRO A 120 -10.84 14.96 -8.46
CA PRO A 120 -9.82 15.85 -7.92
C PRO A 120 -8.85 15.08 -7.01
N PRO A 121 -7.66 15.64 -6.68
CA PRO A 121 -6.75 14.99 -5.75
C PRO A 121 -7.31 15.09 -4.34
N ARG A 122 -7.65 13.94 -3.76
CA ARG A 122 -8.15 13.82 -2.38
C ARG A 122 -7.23 12.89 -1.58
N GLY A 123 -7.43 12.78 -0.27
CA GLY A 123 -6.72 11.81 0.58
C GLY A 123 -5.25 12.10 0.92
N ILE A 124 -4.56 13.00 0.19
CA ILE A 124 -3.10 13.25 0.36
C ILE A 124 -2.66 13.36 1.83
N GLY A 125 -1.93 12.34 2.28
CA GLY A 125 -1.33 12.30 3.61
C GLY A 125 -0.20 13.32 3.81
N TYR A 126 0.09 13.64 5.08
CA TYR A 126 1.05 14.67 5.49
C TYR A 126 2.46 14.49 4.88
N THR A 127 3.01 13.26 4.90
CA THR A 127 4.36 12.99 4.38
C THR A 127 4.44 13.24 2.88
N VAL A 128 3.46 12.73 2.13
CA VAL A 128 3.36 12.93 0.67
C VAL A 128 3.18 14.42 0.36
N GLY A 129 2.23 15.08 1.03
CA GLY A 129 1.97 16.51 0.88
C GLY A 129 3.21 17.37 1.14
N SER A 130 3.93 17.10 2.23
CA SER A 130 5.17 17.81 2.58
C SER A 130 6.25 17.63 1.51
N THR A 131 6.48 16.39 1.07
CA THR A 131 7.48 16.08 0.04
C THR A 131 7.15 16.72 -1.31
N LEU A 132 5.86 16.78 -1.67
CA LEU A 132 5.40 17.45 -2.89
C LEU A 132 5.69 18.96 -2.91
N THR A 133 5.85 19.61 -1.75
CA THR A 133 6.19 21.05 -1.68
C THR A 133 7.67 21.34 -1.90
N HIS A 134 8.52 20.30 -1.86
CA HIS A 134 9.95 20.47 -2.04
C HIS A 134 10.28 20.96 -3.47
N PRO A 135 11.09 22.03 -3.66
CA PRO A 135 11.38 22.59 -4.98
C PRO A 135 11.94 21.57 -5.97
N GLU A 136 12.80 20.68 -5.48
CA GLU A 136 13.46 19.66 -6.29
C GLU A 136 12.62 18.40 -6.50
N PHE A 137 11.40 18.29 -5.98
CA PHE A 137 10.66 17.02 -5.97
C PHE A 137 10.53 16.35 -7.35
N ARG A 138 10.29 17.15 -8.42
CA ARG A 138 10.12 16.61 -9.78
C ARG A 138 11.42 16.10 -10.42
N PHE A 139 12.57 16.54 -9.93
CA PHE A 139 13.88 16.29 -10.53
C PHE A 139 14.74 15.38 -9.64
N ASN A 140 14.58 15.49 -8.33
CA ASN A 140 15.28 14.72 -7.33
C ASN A 140 14.34 14.32 -6.17
N PRO A 141 13.37 13.42 -6.43
CA PRO A 141 12.35 13.06 -5.44
C PRO A 141 12.91 12.35 -4.22
N HIS A 142 13.94 11.50 -4.40
CA HIS A 142 14.59 10.81 -3.28
C HIS A 142 15.26 11.80 -2.32
N ARG A 143 15.86 12.86 -2.86
CA ARG A 143 16.45 13.92 -2.03
C ARG A 143 15.39 14.75 -1.34
N ALA A 144 14.34 15.11 -2.05
CA ALA A 144 13.20 15.82 -1.48
C ALA A 144 12.60 15.05 -0.28
N ALA A 145 12.36 13.75 -0.43
CA ALA A 145 11.87 12.91 0.65
C ALA A 145 12.85 12.83 1.83
N PHE A 146 14.15 12.70 1.54
CA PHE A 146 15.20 12.67 2.56
C PHE A 146 15.26 13.98 3.35
N ASP A 147 15.26 15.13 2.68
CA ASP A 147 15.34 16.44 3.33
C ASP A 147 14.12 16.71 4.21
N ILE A 148 12.92 16.31 3.77
CA ILE A 148 11.71 16.37 4.59
C ILE A 148 11.85 15.46 5.82
N TRP A 149 12.26 14.21 5.65
CA TRP A 149 12.44 13.27 6.75
C TRP A 149 13.51 13.72 7.76
N ASP A 150 14.66 14.20 7.29
CA ASP A 150 15.75 14.74 8.11
C ASP A 150 15.29 15.99 8.90
N SER A 151 14.55 16.90 8.25
CA SER A 151 13.97 18.08 8.91
C SER A 151 12.96 17.75 10.01
N ARG A 152 12.41 16.53 9.99
CA ARG A 152 11.49 16.00 11.02
C ARG A 152 12.17 15.05 12.01
N GLY A 153 13.49 15.07 12.04
CA GLY A 153 14.28 14.36 13.03
C GLY A 153 14.39 12.88 12.75
N ARG A 154 14.25 12.49 11.48
CA ARG A 154 14.37 11.11 11.00
C ARG A 154 13.37 10.15 11.63
N SER A 155 12.14 10.64 11.86
CA SER A 155 11.05 9.84 12.43
C SER A 155 9.72 10.13 11.73
N LEU A 156 9.59 9.73 10.46
CA LEU A 156 8.34 9.82 9.68
C LEU A 156 7.99 8.46 9.07
N ALA A 157 7.68 7.48 9.92
CA ALA A 157 7.38 6.11 9.51
C ALA A 157 5.91 5.88 9.13
N ALA A 158 5.41 6.70 8.20
CA ALA A 158 4.05 6.59 7.67
C ALA A 158 3.92 5.45 6.65
N ASN A 159 2.73 4.87 6.55
CA ASN A 159 2.37 3.77 5.66
C ASN A 159 2.11 4.17 4.20
N GLY A 160 2.13 5.46 3.85
CA GLY A 160 1.76 5.92 2.51
C GLY A 160 2.66 5.41 1.36
N ALA A 161 3.80 4.79 1.68
CA ALA A 161 4.56 4.02 0.69
C ALA A 161 3.92 2.66 0.41
N VAL A 162 3.42 1.97 1.43
CA VAL A 162 2.91 0.58 1.36
C VAL A 162 1.62 0.50 0.56
N MET A 163 0.73 1.48 0.72
CA MET A 163 -0.63 1.50 0.16
C MET A 163 -0.69 1.39 -1.38
N ARG A 164 0.41 1.76 -2.05
CA ARG A 164 0.49 1.93 -3.51
C ARG A 164 1.50 1.01 -4.19
N THR A 165 2.26 0.20 -3.45
CA THR A 165 3.39 -0.58 -4.00
C THR A 165 3.03 -2.00 -4.43
N SER A 166 1.77 -2.41 -4.30
CA SER A 166 1.32 -3.75 -4.68
C SER A 166 1.61 -4.08 -6.16
N VAL A 167 1.44 -3.11 -7.07
CA VAL A 167 1.77 -3.21 -8.50
C VAL A 167 3.26 -3.51 -8.77
N LEU A 168 4.16 -3.11 -7.87
CA LEU A 168 5.60 -3.37 -8.01
C LEU A 168 5.95 -4.84 -7.75
N GLY A 169 5.11 -5.55 -6.98
CA GLY A 169 5.19 -7.00 -6.81
C GLY A 169 4.70 -7.77 -8.04
N VAL A 170 4.02 -7.09 -8.98
CA VAL A 170 3.44 -7.68 -10.20
C VAL A 170 4.35 -7.51 -11.42
N GLU A 171 4.80 -6.29 -11.71
CA GLU A 171 5.48 -5.90 -12.96
C GLU A 171 6.57 -6.86 -13.47
N SER A 172 7.33 -7.44 -12.55
CA SER A 172 8.41 -8.38 -12.83
C SER A 172 8.44 -9.47 -11.77
N PHE A 173 7.27 -10.02 -11.42
CA PHE A 173 7.10 -10.93 -10.28
C PHE A 173 8.03 -12.16 -10.30
N TRP A 174 8.54 -12.54 -11.48
CA TRP A 174 9.49 -13.64 -11.66
C TRP A 174 10.94 -13.28 -11.23
N ASP A 175 11.28 -11.99 -11.22
CA ASP A 175 12.60 -11.44 -10.86
C ASP A 175 12.51 -10.63 -9.56
N GLU A 176 12.72 -11.29 -8.42
CA GLU A 176 12.67 -10.62 -7.11
C GLU A 176 13.71 -9.51 -6.97
N HIS A 177 14.85 -9.58 -7.67
CA HIS A 177 15.81 -8.48 -7.66
C HIS A 177 15.20 -7.22 -8.29
N ARG A 178 14.51 -7.35 -9.42
CA ARG A 178 13.78 -6.22 -10.04
C ARG A 178 12.65 -5.72 -9.13
N VAL A 179 11.93 -6.62 -8.46
CA VAL A 179 10.89 -6.24 -7.47
C VAL A 179 11.50 -5.42 -6.34
N VAL A 180 12.66 -5.81 -5.81
CA VAL A 180 13.38 -5.05 -4.78
C VAL A 180 13.77 -3.67 -5.29
N GLU A 181 14.43 -3.58 -6.45
CA GLU A 181 14.84 -2.30 -7.05
C GLU A 181 13.66 -1.34 -7.20
N ASN A 182 12.56 -1.81 -7.79
CA ASN A 182 11.37 -1.00 -8.03
C ASN A 182 10.69 -0.57 -6.73
N SER A 183 10.56 -1.48 -5.76
CA SER A 183 9.91 -1.20 -4.47
C SER A 183 10.66 -0.13 -3.68
N LEU A 184 11.99 -0.24 -3.60
CA LEU A 184 12.81 0.76 -2.94
C LEU A 184 12.76 2.10 -3.68
N ALA A 185 12.83 2.09 -5.02
CA ALA A 185 12.74 3.30 -5.83
C ALA A 185 11.42 4.04 -5.66
N ALA A 186 10.29 3.33 -5.62
CA ALA A 186 8.95 3.91 -5.44
C ALA A 186 8.72 4.45 -4.03
N ALA A 187 9.13 3.69 -3.00
CA ALA A 187 8.95 4.08 -1.61
C ALA A 187 9.72 5.37 -1.33
N LYS A 188 10.99 5.44 -1.75
CA LYS A 188 11.87 6.60 -1.56
C LYS A 188 11.40 7.86 -2.28
N VAL A 189 10.46 7.79 -3.24
CA VAL A 189 9.92 9.00 -3.89
C VAL A 189 9.29 9.93 -2.87
N THR A 190 8.63 9.41 -1.83
CA THR A 190 8.00 10.25 -0.79
C THR A 190 8.41 9.91 0.64
N HIS A 191 8.88 8.69 0.90
CA HIS A 191 9.20 8.18 2.23
C HIS A 191 10.66 7.77 2.31
N ALA A 192 11.46 8.49 3.11
CA ALA A 192 12.87 8.17 3.34
C ALA A 192 13.11 7.35 4.63
N ASP A 193 12.10 7.20 5.49
CA ASP A 193 12.22 6.41 6.73
C ASP A 193 12.41 4.91 6.39
N PRO A 194 13.48 4.25 6.86
CA PRO A 194 13.72 2.83 6.56
C PRO A 194 12.56 1.92 6.94
N ARG A 195 11.79 2.26 7.98
CA ARG A 195 10.62 1.50 8.40
C ARG A 195 9.53 1.51 7.32
N SER A 196 9.29 2.66 6.69
CA SER A 196 8.33 2.80 5.58
C SER A 196 8.81 2.07 4.33
N ILE A 197 10.10 2.18 4.04
CA ILE A 197 10.71 1.56 2.85
C ILE A 197 10.68 0.03 2.95
N ILE A 198 11.09 -0.55 4.09
CA ILE A 198 11.06 -2.01 4.25
C ILE A 198 9.63 -2.55 4.25
N SER A 199 8.67 -1.83 4.81
CA SER A 199 7.25 -2.24 4.80
C SER A 199 6.71 -2.35 3.37
N ALA A 200 6.98 -1.34 2.53
CA ALA A 200 6.62 -1.37 1.12
C ALA A 200 7.32 -2.53 0.38
N LEU A 201 8.61 -2.72 0.65
CA LEU A 201 9.40 -3.80 0.06
C LEU A 201 8.84 -5.18 0.37
N VAL A 202 8.62 -5.50 1.65
CA VAL A 202 8.20 -6.86 2.04
C VAL A 202 6.77 -7.16 1.58
N ALA A 203 5.90 -6.15 1.48
CA ALA A 203 4.58 -6.30 0.85
C ALA A 203 4.69 -6.68 -0.63
N SER A 204 5.47 -5.93 -1.41
CA SER A 204 5.68 -6.19 -2.85
C SER A 204 6.41 -7.52 -3.10
N VAL A 205 7.40 -7.87 -2.28
CA VAL A 205 8.09 -9.18 -2.37
C VAL A 205 7.13 -10.32 -2.09
N LEU A 206 6.28 -10.22 -1.06
CA LEU A 206 5.30 -11.26 -0.75
C LEU A 206 4.34 -11.49 -1.92
N ILE A 207 3.83 -10.41 -2.54
CA ILE A 207 3.02 -10.50 -3.78
C ILE A 207 3.79 -11.24 -4.87
N SER A 208 5.05 -10.88 -5.13
CA SER A 208 5.85 -11.55 -6.17
C SER A 208 6.05 -13.04 -5.91
N ARG A 209 6.23 -13.45 -4.64
CA ARG A 209 6.39 -14.86 -4.26
C ARG A 209 5.08 -15.62 -4.40
N LEU A 210 3.95 -15.01 -4.04
CA LEU A 210 2.61 -15.57 -4.24
C LEU A 210 2.30 -15.80 -5.73
N LEU A 211 2.69 -14.87 -6.61
CA LEU A 211 2.55 -15.02 -8.06
C LEU A 211 3.50 -16.08 -8.63
N ARG A 212 4.60 -16.41 -7.95
CA ARG A 212 5.45 -17.57 -8.26
C ARG A 212 4.95 -18.88 -7.63
N GLY A 213 3.79 -18.86 -6.98
CA GLY A 213 3.17 -20.03 -6.34
C GLY A 213 3.70 -20.35 -4.95
N GLY A 214 4.34 -19.39 -4.28
CA GLY A 214 4.66 -19.49 -2.86
C GLY A 214 3.41 -19.59 -1.99
N GLY A 215 3.55 -20.18 -0.81
CA GLY A 215 2.47 -20.32 0.18
C GLY A 215 1.54 -21.50 -0.11
N GLN A 216 1.85 -22.31 -1.13
CA GLN A 216 1.11 -23.53 -1.46
C GLN A 216 1.65 -24.77 -0.73
N ASP A 217 2.97 -24.84 -0.54
CA ASP A 217 3.64 -25.98 0.09
C ASP A 217 4.89 -25.48 0.83
N ALA A 218 4.83 -25.55 2.17
CA ALA A 218 5.91 -25.14 3.06
C ALA A 218 7.26 -25.82 2.76
N ALA A 219 7.23 -27.11 2.41
CA ALA A 219 8.44 -27.90 2.18
C ALA A 219 9.07 -27.59 0.81
N GLN A 220 8.26 -27.22 -0.18
CA GLN A 220 8.75 -26.71 -1.45
C GLN A 220 9.32 -25.31 -1.30
N ASP A 221 8.60 -24.41 -0.63
CA ASP A 221 9.04 -23.03 -0.41
C ASP A 221 10.38 -22.96 0.33
N ALA A 222 10.59 -23.82 1.32
CA ALA A 222 11.85 -23.92 2.06
C ALA A 222 13.07 -24.29 1.19
N LYS A 223 12.85 -24.87 0.00
CA LYS A 223 13.90 -25.25 -0.95
C LYS A 223 14.10 -24.20 -2.05
N ARG A 224 13.18 -23.24 -2.21
CA ARG A 224 13.24 -22.23 -3.27
C ARG A 224 14.26 -21.15 -2.90
N VAL A 225 15.10 -20.78 -3.87
CA VAL A 225 15.95 -19.60 -3.78
C VAL A 225 15.21 -18.45 -4.46
N TRP A 226 14.50 -17.64 -3.65
CA TRP A 226 13.63 -16.59 -4.17
C TRP A 226 14.38 -15.40 -4.80
N ASN A 227 15.50 -15.01 -4.18
CA ASN A 227 16.40 -13.99 -4.67
C ASN A 227 17.85 -14.45 -4.47
N PRO A 228 18.53 -15.01 -5.50
CA PRO A 228 19.88 -15.54 -5.35
C PRO A 228 20.91 -14.48 -4.94
N LYS A 229 20.69 -13.19 -5.30
CA LYS A 229 21.60 -12.10 -4.96
C LYS A 229 21.67 -11.81 -3.47
N LEU A 230 20.69 -12.24 -2.67
CA LEU A 230 20.77 -12.12 -1.20
C LEU A 230 21.89 -12.96 -0.57
N SER A 231 22.52 -13.88 -1.34
CA SER A 231 23.72 -14.59 -0.90
C SER A 231 25.01 -13.80 -1.13
N GLU A 232 24.96 -12.70 -1.88
CA GLU A 232 26.11 -11.87 -2.24
C GLU A 232 26.23 -10.69 -1.25
N ASP A 233 27.30 -10.64 -0.45
CA ASP A 233 27.49 -9.55 0.53
C ASP A 233 27.54 -8.17 -0.13
N GLY A 234 28.17 -8.06 -1.31
CA GLY A 234 28.22 -6.82 -2.08
C GLY A 234 26.84 -6.32 -2.50
N TYR A 235 25.88 -7.22 -2.74
CA TYR A 235 24.50 -6.83 -3.04
C TYR A 235 23.79 -6.27 -1.81
N LYS A 236 23.90 -6.92 -0.64
CA LYS A 236 23.31 -6.40 0.60
C LYS A 236 23.87 -5.03 0.97
N GLU A 237 25.19 -4.85 0.87
CA GLU A 237 25.82 -3.56 1.11
C GLU A 237 25.34 -2.50 0.10
N SER A 238 25.13 -2.86 -1.17
CA SER A 238 24.57 -1.93 -2.16
C SER A 238 23.16 -1.45 -1.81
N LEU A 239 22.33 -2.33 -1.23
CA LEU A 239 20.98 -1.97 -0.76
C LEU A 239 21.04 -1.08 0.49
N LEU A 240 21.94 -1.36 1.43
CA LEU A 240 22.14 -0.52 2.61
C LEU A 240 22.67 0.87 2.22
N ASP A 241 23.65 0.91 1.33
CA ASP A 241 24.19 2.16 0.78
C ASP A 241 23.10 2.96 0.03
N TYR A 242 22.20 2.28 -0.66
CA TYR A 242 21.04 2.94 -1.27
C TYR A 242 20.11 3.58 -0.25
N LEU A 243 19.86 2.95 0.89
CA LEU A 243 19.04 3.52 1.97
C LEU A 243 19.71 4.73 2.63
N ARG A 244 21.04 4.70 2.79
CA ARG A 244 21.83 5.80 3.36
C ARG A 244 21.80 7.04 2.48
N ARG A 245 21.75 6.86 1.17
CA ARG A 245 21.76 7.95 0.20
C ARG A 245 20.37 8.59 0.06
N GLY A 246 20.31 9.92 0.20
CA GLY A 246 19.17 10.73 -0.25
C GLY A 246 19.07 10.85 -1.78
N THR A 247 19.65 9.96 -2.57
CA THR A 247 19.68 10.00 -4.04
C THR A 247 19.32 8.63 -4.62
N ASP A 248 19.41 8.50 -5.94
CA ASP A 248 19.22 7.24 -6.65
C ASP A 248 20.34 6.20 -6.34
N LEU A 249 20.22 5.01 -6.92
CA LEU A 249 21.16 3.88 -6.73
C LEU A 249 22.58 4.18 -7.22
N LYS A 250 22.83 5.27 -7.95
CA LYS A 250 24.13 5.58 -8.59
C LYS A 250 24.94 6.69 -7.89
N GLY A 251 24.34 7.59 -7.12
CA GLY A 251 25.02 8.42 -6.12
C GLY A 251 25.53 9.81 -6.54
N GLU A 252 25.68 10.66 -5.52
CA GLU A 252 26.18 12.05 -5.41
C GLU A 252 25.36 13.20 -6.00
N LYS A 253 24.66 13.01 -7.10
CA LYS A 253 23.52 13.85 -7.51
C LYS A 253 22.52 12.89 -8.13
N SER A 254 21.23 13.20 -8.04
CA SER A 254 20.29 12.60 -8.99
C SER A 254 20.59 13.23 -10.35
N GLU A 255 21.72 12.85 -10.94
CA GLU A 255 21.84 12.91 -12.39
C GLU A 255 20.72 12.01 -12.90
N GLU A 256 19.93 12.53 -13.84
CA GLU A 256 19.00 11.68 -14.56
C GLU A 256 19.81 10.45 -15.00
N PRO A 257 19.41 9.21 -14.66
CA PRO A 257 20.03 8.05 -15.26
C PRO A 257 20.11 8.32 -16.76
N GLU A 258 21.26 8.08 -17.41
CA GLU A 258 21.28 7.92 -18.86
C GLU A 258 20.26 6.81 -19.16
N TYR A 259 19.05 7.25 -19.51
CA TYR A 259 18.00 6.39 -19.98
C TYR A 259 18.43 5.93 -21.37
N GLU A 260 18.22 4.65 -21.69
CA GLU A 260 18.01 4.34 -23.11
C GLU A 260 16.95 5.33 -23.59
N GLU A 261 17.29 6.13 -24.62
CA GLU A 261 16.46 7.21 -25.15
C GLU A 261 14.98 6.82 -25.09
N GLU A 262 14.11 7.77 -24.72
CA GLU A 262 12.67 7.64 -24.98
C GLU A 262 12.50 7.09 -26.40
N THR A 263 12.29 5.78 -26.52
CA THR A 263 12.24 5.18 -27.85
C THR A 263 11.05 5.79 -28.58
N GLU A 264 11.10 5.89 -29.91
CA GLU A 264 9.99 6.48 -30.70
C GLU A 264 8.61 5.83 -30.40
N THR A 265 8.57 4.64 -29.79
CA THR A 265 7.36 3.95 -29.31
C THR A 265 6.93 4.28 -27.87
N SER A 266 7.83 4.86 -27.04
CA SER A 266 7.52 5.49 -25.73
C SER A 266 6.74 6.80 -25.89
N ALA A 267 6.54 7.24 -27.14
CA ALA A 267 5.61 8.30 -27.49
C ALA A 267 4.16 7.87 -27.21
N PHE A 268 3.78 7.85 -25.93
CA PHE A 268 2.41 8.18 -25.59
C PHE A 268 2.22 9.60 -26.13
N LYS A 269 1.47 9.71 -27.24
CA LYS A 269 0.99 11.00 -27.73
C LYS A 269 0.46 11.72 -26.50
N ASN A 270 1.01 12.90 -26.20
CA ASN A 270 0.40 13.85 -25.28
C ASN A 270 -1.12 13.73 -25.44
N LYS A 271 -1.83 13.19 -24.43
CA LYS A 271 -3.28 13.14 -24.42
C LYS A 271 -3.75 14.55 -24.77
N ASP A 272 -4.72 14.67 -25.70
CA ASP A 272 -5.07 15.92 -26.39
C ASP A 272 -4.89 17.13 -25.47
N GLY A 273 -3.75 17.82 -25.65
CA GLY A 273 -3.33 18.88 -24.74
C GLY A 273 -4.36 20.00 -24.70
N ARG A 274 -5.29 20.08 -25.67
CA ARG A 274 -6.43 21.01 -25.66
C ARG A 274 -7.56 20.59 -24.73
N ALA A 275 -7.87 19.29 -24.62
CA ALA A 275 -8.87 18.79 -23.67
C ALA A 275 -8.35 18.95 -22.23
N ILE A 276 -7.11 18.53 -21.99
CA ILE A 276 -6.43 18.72 -20.71
C ILE A 276 -6.28 20.22 -20.38
N ARG A 277 -5.85 21.08 -21.32
CA ARG A 277 -5.80 22.54 -21.08
C ARG A 277 -7.17 23.18 -20.86
N ARG A 278 -8.25 22.67 -21.47
CA ARG A 278 -9.62 23.14 -21.21
C ARG A 278 -10.04 22.82 -19.79
N THR A 279 -9.86 21.57 -19.36
CA THR A 279 -10.11 21.12 -17.98
C THR A 279 -9.23 21.88 -16.98
N ILE A 280 -7.95 22.05 -17.28
CA ILE A 280 -7.00 22.88 -16.52
C ILE A 280 -7.49 24.32 -16.43
N SER A 281 -7.97 24.95 -17.52
CA SER A 281 -8.45 26.35 -17.44
C SER A 281 -9.72 26.49 -16.60
N GLN A 282 -10.62 25.51 -16.68
CA GLN A 282 -11.87 25.48 -15.91
C GLN A 282 -11.61 25.20 -14.42
N GLN A 283 -10.68 24.28 -14.10
CA GLN A 283 -10.30 23.95 -12.73
C GLN A 283 -9.30 24.96 -12.12
N GLN A 284 -8.39 25.56 -12.90
CA GLN A 284 -7.50 26.63 -12.41
C GLN A 284 -8.28 27.90 -12.08
N GLN A 285 -9.39 28.19 -12.76
CA GLN A 285 -10.30 29.26 -12.34
C GLN A 285 -10.97 28.95 -10.99
N ALA A 286 -11.25 27.68 -10.69
CA ALA A 286 -11.76 27.24 -9.39
C ALA A 286 -10.68 27.17 -8.29
N ASN A 287 -9.42 26.83 -8.65
CA ASN A 287 -8.32 26.55 -7.71
C ASN A 287 -7.38 27.74 -7.45
N LYS A 288 -7.69 28.96 -7.91
CA LYS A 288 -6.84 30.16 -7.65
C LYS A 288 -6.64 30.50 -6.16
N GLY A 289 -7.43 29.92 -5.25
CA GLY A 289 -7.23 29.99 -3.79
C GLY A 289 -6.61 28.73 -3.15
N PHE A 290 -6.44 27.63 -3.90
CA PHE A 290 -6.08 26.32 -3.36
C PHE A 290 -4.65 26.27 -2.82
N TRP A 291 -3.68 26.90 -3.50
CA TRP A 291 -2.29 26.95 -3.03
C TRP A 291 -2.08 27.80 -1.78
N GLY A 292 -2.98 28.76 -1.51
CA GLY A 292 -3.05 29.46 -0.22
C GLY A 292 -3.62 28.58 0.90
N LYS A 293 -4.59 27.73 0.56
CA LYS A 293 -5.25 26.76 1.47
C LYS A 293 -4.43 25.49 1.73
N ILE A 294 -3.47 25.10 0.89
CA ILE A 294 -2.58 23.96 1.18
C ILE A 294 -1.77 24.18 2.47
N LYS A 295 -1.53 25.43 2.88
CA LYS A 295 -0.98 25.73 4.22
C LYS A 295 -1.96 25.45 5.37
N GLU A 296 -3.27 25.43 5.10
CA GLU A 296 -4.33 25.10 6.07
C GLU A 296 -4.66 23.59 6.09
N PHE A 297 -4.35 22.82 5.04
CA PHE A 297 -4.58 21.36 4.99
C PHE A 297 -3.78 20.54 6.03
N VAL A 298 -2.85 21.17 6.76
CA VAL A 298 -2.00 20.53 7.78
C VAL A 298 -2.69 20.44 9.16
N VAL A 299 -3.81 21.14 9.40
CA VAL A 299 -4.60 21.00 10.63
C VAL A 299 -6.05 21.31 10.28
N GLY A 300 -6.98 20.41 10.66
CA GLY A 300 -8.43 20.46 10.40
C GLY A 300 -8.98 21.77 9.83
N SER A 301 -9.38 21.76 8.56
CA SER A 301 -9.96 22.90 7.89
C SER A 301 -11.37 23.20 8.40
N ASP A 302 -11.60 24.44 8.84
CA ASP A 302 -12.91 25.06 9.07
C ASP A 302 -13.69 25.24 7.75
N GLU A 303 -14.01 24.14 7.05
CA GLU A 303 -15.01 24.16 5.99
C GLU A 303 -16.41 24.22 6.62
N PRO A 304 -17.35 24.98 6.02
CA PRO A 304 -18.71 25.06 6.55
C PRO A 304 -19.27 23.64 6.65
N ALA A 305 -19.69 23.27 7.85
CA ALA A 305 -20.22 21.96 8.15
C ALA A 305 -21.25 21.58 7.08
N VAL A 306 -20.89 20.63 6.22
CA VAL A 306 -21.89 19.92 5.42
C VAL A 306 -22.92 19.43 6.42
N GLU A 307 -24.19 19.75 6.20
CA GLU A 307 -25.27 19.20 7.03
C GLU A 307 -25.03 17.70 7.13
N GLN A 308 -24.61 17.25 8.31
CA GLN A 308 -24.39 15.83 8.59
C GLN A 308 -25.72 15.14 8.34
N ARG A 309 -25.87 14.51 7.17
CA ARG A 309 -27.16 13.97 6.72
C ARG A 309 -27.67 12.83 7.59
N ASN A 310 -26.82 12.32 8.50
CA ASN A 310 -27.12 11.18 9.36
C ASN A 310 -26.96 11.46 10.87
N ARG A 311 -27.09 12.70 11.40
CA ARG A 311 -26.82 13.05 12.83
C ARG A 311 -27.35 12.12 13.92
N GLU A 312 -28.39 11.33 13.67
CA GLU A 312 -29.07 10.49 14.68
C GLU A 312 -29.09 9.00 14.29
N ARG A 313 -27.89 8.46 14.08
CA ARG A 313 -27.56 7.02 14.09
C ARG A 313 -27.90 6.30 15.41
N PRO A 314 -29.01 5.60 15.68
CA PRO A 314 -29.10 4.83 16.93
C PRO A 314 -27.99 3.77 16.95
N PRO A 315 -27.39 3.47 18.13
CA PRO A 315 -26.36 2.44 18.25
C PRO A 315 -26.86 1.13 17.63
N VAL A 316 -26.05 0.57 16.76
CA VAL A 316 -26.36 -0.72 16.12
C VAL A 316 -26.16 -1.85 17.14
N LYS A 317 -27.13 -2.78 17.23
CA LYS A 317 -26.96 -4.01 18.02
C LYS A 317 -25.95 -4.92 17.34
N LEU A 318 -25.05 -5.51 18.13
CA LEU A 318 -24.19 -6.58 17.64
C LEU A 318 -25.05 -7.73 17.14
N ARG A 319 -24.75 -8.20 15.93
CA ARG A 319 -25.41 -9.32 15.29
C ARG A 319 -24.83 -10.63 15.81
N GLU A 320 -25.68 -11.48 16.40
CA GLU A 320 -25.32 -12.83 16.84
C GLU A 320 -25.29 -13.84 15.69
N ASP A 321 -25.88 -13.48 14.54
CA ASP A 321 -26.06 -14.34 13.36
C ASP A 321 -24.95 -14.20 12.31
N ILE A 322 -24.11 -13.15 12.41
CA ILE A 322 -22.84 -13.11 11.67
C ILE A 322 -21.90 -14.04 12.43
N GLY A 323 -21.92 -15.32 12.06
CA GLY A 323 -21.23 -16.42 12.73
C GLY A 323 -19.70 -16.37 12.72
N TRP A 324 -19.08 -15.22 12.47
CA TRP A 324 -17.64 -15.06 12.65
C TRP A 324 -17.34 -15.08 14.15
N VAL A 325 -16.69 -16.17 14.61
CA VAL A 325 -16.02 -16.20 15.92
C VAL A 325 -14.72 -15.35 15.88
N GLY A 326 -14.48 -14.60 14.79
CA GLY A 326 -13.32 -13.75 14.56
C GLY A 326 -12.28 -14.44 13.68
N VAL A 327 -11.54 -13.69 12.86
CA VAL A 327 -10.53 -14.28 11.96
C VAL A 327 -9.29 -14.82 12.67
N ASP A 328 -9.25 -14.65 13.98
CA ASP A 328 -8.33 -15.36 14.85
C ASP A 328 -8.69 -16.85 15.05
N VAL A 329 -9.95 -17.27 14.87
CA VAL A 329 -10.34 -18.67 15.13
C VAL A 329 -10.01 -19.63 14.01
N VAL A 330 -9.94 -19.15 12.77
CA VAL A 330 -9.55 -19.99 11.62
C VAL A 330 -8.06 -20.35 11.68
N GLY A 331 -7.29 -19.61 12.47
CA GLY A 331 -5.87 -19.83 12.70
C GLY A 331 -5.01 -19.51 11.47
N GLU A 332 -3.71 -19.70 11.66
CA GLU A 332 -2.69 -19.45 10.64
C GLU A 332 -2.49 -20.67 9.73
N ASP A 333 -2.46 -20.45 8.43
CA ASP A 333 -2.00 -21.40 7.42
C ASP A 333 -0.48 -21.56 7.50
N ASP A 334 0.00 -22.79 7.70
CA ASP A 334 1.43 -23.05 7.98
C ASP A 334 2.33 -22.68 6.79
N ALA A 335 1.89 -22.93 5.55
CA ALA A 335 2.66 -22.62 4.36
C ALA A 335 2.79 -21.10 4.17
N MET A 336 1.66 -20.38 4.26
CA MET A 336 1.65 -18.91 4.23
C MET A 336 2.43 -18.30 5.39
N GLY A 337 2.29 -18.85 6.59
CA GLY A 337 3.01 -18.42 7.78
C GLY A 337 4.52 -18.50 7.61
N ARG A 338 5.02 -19.62 7.09
CA ARG A 338 6.45 -19.78 6.79
C ARG A 338 6.91 -18.87 5.66
N LEU A 339 6.11 -18.74 4.60
CA LEU A 339 6.44 -17.84 3.49
C LEU A 339 6.58 -16.39 3.97
N THR A 340 5.60 -15.87 4.68
CA THR A 340 5.60 -14.48 5.19
C THR A 340 6.77 -14.22 6.14
N ARG A 341 7.07 -15.16 7.06
CA ARG A 341 8.27 -15.10 7.90
C ARG A 341 9.57 -15.10 7.10
N SER A 342 9.66 -15.90 6.04
CA SER A 342 10.84 -15.90 5.16
C SER A 342 11.07 -14.54 4.50
N VAL A 343 9.99 -13.88 4.04
CA VAL A 343 10.08 -12.54 3.41
C VAL A 343 10.61 -11.52 4.39
N VAL A 344 10.09 -11.48 5.63
CA VAL A 344 10.58 -10.54 6.66
C VAL A 344 12.05 -10.83 6.96
N ASN A 345 12.42 -12.10 7.15
CA ASN A 345 13.79 -12.49 7.50
C ASN A 345 14.81 -12.13 6.41
N ASP A 346 14.45 -12.30 5.13
CA ASP A 346 15.33 -12.03 3.99
C ASP A 346 15.75 -10.56 3.91
N TYR A 347 14.90 -9.64 4.38
CA TYR A 347 15.12 -8.20 4.28
C TYR A 347 15.29 -7.49 5.64
N LEU A 348 15.21 -8.20 6.77
CA LEU A 348 15.36 -7.65 8.12
C LEU A 348 16.67 -6.88 8.33
N PHE A 349 17.73 -7.29 7.61
CA PHE A 349 19.04 -6.64 7.64
C PHE A 349 18.97 -5.16 7.23
N LEU A 350 18.00 -4.77 6.39
CA LEU A 350 17.78 -3.38 5.95
C LEU A 350 17.29 -2.46 7.06
N VAL A 351 16.82 -3.00 8.19
CA VAL A 351 16.50 -2.24 9.41
C VAL A 351 17.67 -2.32 10.39
N LEU A 352 18.19 -3.55 10.62
CA LEU A 352 19.25 -3.84 11.59
C LEU A 352 20.56 -3.08 11.33
N HIS A 353 20.91 -2.90 10.05
CA HIS A 353 22.20 -2.33 9.63
C HIS A 353 22.09 -0.91 9.07
N THR A 354 20.96 -0.24 9.31
CA THR A 354 20.88 1.21 9.10
C THR A 354 21.76 1.94 10.11
N ASP A 355 22.28 3.10 9.72
CA ASP A 355 23.02 4.05 10.55
C ASP A 355 22.13 5.22 11.02
N VAL A 356 20.81 5.08 10.89
CA VAL A 356 19.85 6.12 11.26
C VAL A 356 19.90 6.38 12.76
N VAL A 357 20.04 7.65 13.13
CA VAL A 357 19.93 8.13 14.50
C VAL A 357 18.75 9.10 14.56
N PRO A 358 17.57 8.66 15.06
CA PRO A 358 16.44 9.56 15.26
C PRO A 358 16.80 10.64 16.28
N SER A 359 16.50 11.89 15.94
CA SER A 359 16.68 13.01 16.85
C SER A 359 15.35 13.39 17.48
N THR A 360 15.35 13.80 18.74
CA THR A 360 14.15 14.27 19.42
C THR A 360 13.70 15.60 18.83
N ILE A 361 12.67 15.60 17.98
CA ILE A 361 12.06 16.83 17.48
C ILE A 361 10.58 16.86 17.89
N LYS A 362 10.15 17.96 18.51
CA LYS A 362 8.73 18.23 18.79
C LYS A 362 8.00 18.58 17.48
N ILE A 363 6.96 17.84 17.13
CA ILE A 363 6.02 18.19 16.06
C ILE A 363 4.62 18.32 16.69
N GLY A 364 4.09 19.54 16.81
CA GLY A 364 2.75 19.78 17.38
C GLY A 364 2.61 19.40 18.87
N HIS A 365 1.42 18.89 19.26
CA HIS A 365 1.07 18.50 20.64
C HIS A 365 1.30 17.01 20.97
N ASN A 366 1.55 16.14 19.99
CA ASN A 366 1.78 14.72 20.21
C ASN A 366 3.26 14.37 20.02
N LEU A 367 3.87 13.93 21.11
CA LEU A 367 5.23 13.38 21.14
C LEU A 367 5.17 11.90 20.74
N GLN A 368 5.75 11.52 19.61
CA GLN A 368 6.34 10.19 19.51
C GLN A 368 7.71 10.26 20.19
N GLN A 369 7.77 9.78 21.44
CA GLN A 369 9.02 9.53 22.14
C GLN A 369 9.56 8.17 21.69
N ASP A 370 10.61 8.18 20.86
CA ASP A 370 11.48 7.01 20.67
C ASP A 370 12.69 7.05 21.64
N GLN A 371 12.57 7.73 22.79
CA GLN A 371 13.57 7.64 23.86
C GLN A 371 12.92 7.55 25.24
N ASP A 372 13.42 6.58 26.03
CA ASP A 372 13.34 6.51 27.49
C ASP A 372 14.24 7.61 28.08
N PRO A 373 13.69 8.61 28.77
CA PRO A 373 14.46 9.52 29.57
C PRO A 373 14.10 9.28 31.04
N LYS A 374 14.89 8.42 31.70
CA LYS A 374 15.09 8.33 33.17
C LYS A 374 14.41 7.17 33.92
N THR A 375 14.39 5.95 33.40
CA THR A 375 14.19 4.79 34.29
C THR A 375 15.15 3.63 33.99
N ASN A 376 16.18 3.48 34.84
CA ASN A 376 17.02 2.28 35.04
C ASN A 376 18.41 2.25 34.36
N PRO A 377 19.49 2.72 35.03
CA PRO A 377 20.83 2.87 34.44
C PRO A 377 21.69 1.59 34.38
N SER A 378 21.12 0.39 34.23
CA SER A 378 21.88 -0.87 34.33
C SER A 378 21.74 -1.88 33.17
N ALA A 379 20.95 -1.58 32.14
CA ALA A 379 20.94 -2.37 30.91
C ALA A 379 21.74 -1.63 29.81
N PRO A 380 22.59 -2.30 29.01
CA PRO A 380 23.16 -1.67 27.82
C PRO A 380 22.00 -1.20 26.94
N ALA A 381 22.02 0.08 26.54
CA ALA A 381 20.96 0.64 25.70
C ALA A 381 20.86 -0.18 24.40
N THR A 382 19.74 -0.87 24.18
CA THR A 382 19.45 -1.55 22.91
C THR A 382 19.46 -0.53 21.79
N ARG A 383 20.12 -0.86 20.66
CA ARG A 383 20.14 0.05 19.51
C ARG A 383 18.72 0.23 19.00
N ILE A 384 18.40 1.42 18.50
CA ILE A 384 17.05 1.69 17.95
C ILE A 384 16.72 0.75 16.79
N GLN A 385 17.73 0.34 16.01
CA GLN A 385 17.60 -0.65 14.96
C GLN A 385 17.14 -2.01 15.48
N ASP A 386 17.65 -2.45 16.64
CA ASP A 386 17.25 -3.72 17.26
C ASP A 386 15.78 -3.63 17.70
N LYS A 387 15.35 -2.48 18.22
CA LYS A 387 13.95 -2.22 18.58
C LYS A 387 13.04 -2.23 17.35
N TRP A 388 13.40 -1.53 16.29
CA TRP A 388 12.62 -1.51 15.04
C TRP A 388 12.56 -2.89 14.38
N ALA A 389 13.65 -3.67 14.42
CA ALA A 389 13.65 -5.04 13.91
C ALA A 389 12.75 -5.98 14.72
N GLN A 390 12.68 -5.78 16.04
CA GLN A 390 11.73 -6.49 16.90
C GLN A 390 10.28 -6.04 16.60
N GLU A 391 10.02 -4.73 16.51
CA GLU A 391 8.70 -4.19 16.18
C GLU A 391 8.18 -4.68 14.82
N LEU A 392 9.04 -4.74 13.79
CA LEU A 392 8.67 -5.29 12.50
C LEU A 392 8.19 -6.74 12.61
N GLN A 393 8.90 -7.56 13.38
CA GLN A 393 8.50 -8.96 13.61
C GLN A 393 7.21 -9.06 14.43
N ASP A 394 7.11 -8.29 15.52
CA ASP A 394 5.94 -8.33 16.41
C ASP A 394 4.66 -7.85 15.69
N HIS A 395 4.77 -6.84 14.84
CA HIS A 395 3.64 -6.35 14.05
C HIS A 395 3.34 -7.21 12.82
N CYS A 396 4.34 -7.83 12.17
CA CYS A 396 4.07 -8.75 11.05
C CYS A 396 3.45 -10.08 11.50
N PHE A 397 3.70 -10.49 12.74
CA PHE A 397 3.22 -11.76 13.28
C PHE A 397 2.51 -11.55 14.64
N PRO A 398 1.44 -10.74 14.66
CA PRO A 398 0.72 -10.47 15.89
C PRO A 398 -0.04 -11.73 16.33
N LYS A 399 -0.27 -11.84 17.64
CA LYS A 399 -1.07 -12.94 18.20
C LYS A 399 -2.49 -12.96 17.63
N ASP A 400 -3.09 -11.79 17.52
CA ASP A 400 -4.43 -11.57 16.99
C ASP A 400 -4.55 -10.14 16.43
N LEU A 401 -5.63 -9.86 15.70
CA LEU A 401 -5.83 -8.55 15.07
C LEU A 401 -5.84 -7.39 16.10
N HIS A 402 -6.30 -7.65 17.32
CA HIS A 402 -6.41 -6.62 18.35
C HIS A 402 -5.04 -6.09 18.79
N HIS A 403 -3.99 -6.92 18.78
CA HIS A 403 -2.63 -6.52 19.16
C HIS A 403 -1.99 -5.53 18.19
N LEU A 404 -2.53 -5.38 16.97
CA LEU A 404 -2.06 -4.34 16.04
C LEU A 404 -2.53 -2.93 16.44
N GLU A 405 -3.61 -2.82 17.22
CA GLU A 405 -4.16 -1.55 17.68
C GLU A 405 -4.28 -0.52 16.53
N LEU A 406 -4.93 -0.93 15.43
CA LEU A 406 -4.99 -0.12 14.19
C LEU A 406 -5.73 1.22 14.39
N GLY A 407 -6.72 1.25 15.26
CA GLY A 407 -7.47 2.44 15.65
C GLY A 407 -6.82 3.32 16.72
N ASP A 408 -5.54 3.12 17.05
CA ASP A 408 -4.78 4.00 17.95
C ASP A 408 -4.45 5.34 17.26
N ASN A 409 -5.07 6.42 17.72
CA ASN A 409 -4.90 7.76 17.18
C ASN A 409 -3.44 8.27 17.20
N ALA A 410 -2.58 7.78 18.11
CA ALA A 410 -1.19 8.24 18.21
C ALA A 410 -0.25 7.57 17.19
N LYS A 411 -0.63 6.39 16.69
CA LYS A 411 0.13 5.60 15.72
C LYS A 411 -0.72 5.20 14.50
N MET A 412 -1.76 5.99 14.24
CA MET A 412 -2.56 5.90 13.03
C MET A 412 -1.65 6.12 11.82
N GLY A 413 -1.70 5.19 10.86
CA GLY A 413 -0.80 5.19 9.71
C GLY A 413 0.64 4.73 9.98
N TYR A 414 0.94 4.09 11.12
CA TYR A 414 2.28 3.52 11.34
C TYR A 414 2.53 2.34 10.41
N THR A 415 3.62 2.43 9.65
CA THR A 415 3.92 1.51 8.54
C THR A 415 4.04 0.03 8.92
N PHE A 416 4.60 -0.30 10.09
CA PHE A 416 4.72 -1.70 10.53
C PHE A 416 3.37 -2.32 10.90
N LYS A 417 2.47 -1.54 11.50
CA LYS A 417 1.09 -1.98 11.75
C LYS A 417 0.34 -2.25 10.44
N CYS A 418 0.54 -1.38 9.44
CA CYS A 418 -0.09 -1.49 8.13
C CYS A 418 0.37 -2.73 7.33
N VAL A 419 1.68 -2.94 7.18
CA VAL A 419 2.16 -4.18 6.53
C VAL A 419 1.82 -5.42 7.36
N GLY A 420 1.81 -5.26 8.68
CA GLY A 420 1.44 -6.31 9.62
C GLY A 420 0.02 -6.81 9.48
N VAL A 421 -0.97 -5.93 9.31
CA VAL A 421 -2.36 -6.36 9.06
C VAL A 421 -2.50 -7.08 7.73
N GLY A 422 -1.74 -6.67 6.71
CA GLY A 422 -1.66 -7.39 5.43
C GLY A 422 -1.13 -8.82 5.59
N PHE A 423 -0.05 -9.00 6.36
CA PHE A 423 0.56 -10.31 6.60
C PHE A 423 -0.33 -11.18 7.49
N TYR A 424 -0.92 -10.60 8.53
CA TYR A 424 -1.94 -11.23 9.34
C TYR A 424 -3.09 -11.77 8.46
N ALA A 425 -3.67 -10.95 7.60
CA ALA A 425 -4.73 -11.33 6.67
C ALA A 425 -4.31 -12.46 5.72
N ALA A 426 -3.14 -12.29 5.07
CA ALA A 426 -2.63 -13.23 4.09
C ALA A 426 -2.35 -14.62 4.67
N THR A 427 -2.10 -14.72 5.98
CA THR A 427 -1.79 -15.98 6.65
C THR A 427 -3.01 -16.71 7.21
N ARG A 428 -4.21 -16.16 7.14
CA ARG A 428 -5.41 -16.84 7.67
C ARG A 428 -5.75 -18.10 6.88
N LYS A 429 -6.18 -19.17 7.54
CA LYS A 429 -6.69 -20.35 6.82
C LYS A 429 -7.97 -20.02 6.07
N VAL A 430 -8.16 -20.67 4.94
CA VAL A 430 -9.42 -20.69 4.19
C VAL A 430 -10.34 -21.70 4.89
N ASP A 431 -10.68 -21.43 6.15
CA ASP A 431 -11.70 -22.18 6.86
C ASP A 431 -12.99 -21.32 6.87
N PRO A 432 -13.99 -21.68 6.05
CA PRO A 432 -15.24 -20.95 5.89
C PRO A 432 -16.21 -21.16 7.06
N SER A 433 -15.71 -21.23 8.29
CA SER A 433 -16.53 -21.55 9.46
C SER A 433 -17.35 -20.34 9.97
N PRO A 434 -18.20 -19.72 9.14
CA PRO A 434 -19.54 -19.43 9.65
C PRO A 434 -20.61 -20.32 9.00
N THR A 435 -21.73 -20.44 9.70
CA THR A 435 -22.95 -21.11 9.20
C THR A 435 -23.59 -20.44 7.97
N ASP A 436 -23.05 -19.29 7.53
CA ASP A 436 -23.56 -18.47 6.42
C ASP A 436 -22.70 -18.64 5.15
N LYS A 437 -23.34 -19.02 4.05
CA LYS A 437 -22.72 -19.22 2.74
C LYS A 437 -22.07 -17.96 2.15
N ALA A 438 -22.47 -16.76 2.58
CA ALA A 438 -21.88 -15.51 2.11
C ALA A 438 -20.41 -15.33 2.53
N TYR A 439 -19.93 -16.15 3.48
CA TYR A 439 -18.58 -16.13 4.00
C TYR A 439 -17.84 -17.46 3.76
N ASP A 440 -18.32 -18.24 2.78
CA ASP A 440 -17.68 -19.48 2.36
C ASP A 440 -16.53 -19.26 1.36
N GLY A 441 -15.52 -20.13 1.43
CA GLY A 441 -14.36 -20.14 0.56
C GLY A 441 -13.47 -18.89 0.61
N PRO A 442 -12.62 -18.69 -0.41
CA PRO A 442 -11.69 -17.58 -0.48
C PRO A 442 -12.36 -16.19 -0.51
N SER A 443 -13.44 -16.02 -1.27
CA SER A 443 -14.22 -14.76 -1.30
C SER A 443 -14.86 -14.42 0.04
N GLY A 444 -15.34 -15.44 0.76
CA GLY A 444 -15.86 -15.29 2.10
C GLY A 444 -14.81 -14.90 3.14
N LEU A 445 -13.60 -15.49 3.05
CA LEU A 445 -12.46 -15.08 3.86
C LEU A 445 -12.05 -13.64 3.55
N PHE A 446 -11.99 -13.25 2.27
CA PHE A 446 -11.71 -11.87 1.87
C PHE A 446 -12.68 -10.90 2.53
N ARG A 447 -13.99 -11.18 2.39
CA ARG A 447 -15.05 -10.38 3.00
C ARG A 447 -14.88 -10.25 4.50
N GLY A 448 -14.77 -11.37 5.21
CA GLY A 448 -14.73 -11.37 6.67
C GLY A 448 -13.47 -10.74 7.26
N VAL A 449 -12.31 -10.89 6.62
CA VAL A 449 -11.09 -10.18 6.98
C VAL A 449 -11.27 -8.68 6.75
N MET A 450 -11.74 -8.28 5.56
CA MET A 450 -11.88 -6.86 5.22
C MET A 450 -12.84 -6.14 6.16
N GLU A 451 -13.98 -6.77 6.49
CA GLU A 451 -14.93 -6.27 7.48
C GLU A 451 -14.28 -6.07 8.85
N GLN A 452 -13.54 -7.06 9.36
CA GLN A 452 -12.88 -6.96 10.67
C GLN A 452 -11.79 -5.90 10.71
N VAL A 453 -10.93 -5.85 9.68
CA VAL A 453 -9.86 -4.84 9.57
C VAL A 453 -10.44 -3.45 9.49
N THR A 454 -11.49 -3.25 8.70
CA THR A 454 -12.19 -1.97 8.58
C THR A 454 -12.81 -1.56 9.93
N LEU A 455 -13.38 -2.49 10.68
CA LEU A 455 -13.97 -2.21 12.00
C LEU A 455 -12.94 -1.93 13.12
N GLU A 456 -11.65 -2.23 12.90
CA GLU A 456 -10.58 -1.71 13.77
C GLU A 456 -10.35 -0.20 13.61
N ALA A 457 -10.88 0.38 12.52
CA ALA A 457 -10.80 1.80 12.18
C ALA A 457 -9.35 2.30 12.05
N GLY A 458 -9.08 3.56 12.40
CA GLY A 458 -7.77 4.17 12.15
C GLY A 458 -7.57 4.45 10.67
N ASP A 459 -6.45 4.02 10.12
CA ASP A 459 -6.10 4.23 8.71
C ASP A 459 -6.65 3.09 7.83
N ALA A 460 -7.98 2.98 7.83
CA ALA A 460 -8.69 1.78 7.44
C ALA A 460 -8.70 1.53 5.91
N ASP A 461 -8.74 2.58 5.09
CA ASP A 461 -8.57 2.53 3.63
C ASP A 461 -7.19 1.96 3.27
N THR A 462 -6.10 2.48 3.86
CA THR A 462 -4.76 1.96 3.61
C THR A 462 -4.56 0.54 4.12
N ASN A 463 -5.06 0.22 5.32
CA ASN A 463 -5.03 -1.15 5.81
C ASN A 463 -5.82 -2.08 4.88
N GLY A 464 -6.97 -1.62 4.39
CA GLY A 464 -7.80 -2.34 3.43
C GLY A 464 -7.09 -2.56 2.09
N ALA A 465 -6.45 -1.55 1.53
CA ALA A 465 -5.67 -1.62 0.29
C ALA A 465 -4.58 -2.70 0.35
N VAL A 466 -3.80 -2.73 1.44
CA VAL A 466 -2.72 -3.71 1.63
C VAL A 466 -3.27 -5.11 1.85
N VAL A 467 -4.32 -5.26 2.67
CA VAL A 467 -5.01 -6.55 2.88
C VAL A 467 -5.58 -7.08 1.56
N GLY A 468 -6.31 -6.24 0.83
CA GLY A 468 -7.00 -6.62 -0.37
C GLY A 468 -6.04 -7.03 -1.48
N SER A 469 -4.94 -6.30 -1.67
CA SER A 469 -3.92 -6.66 -2.67
C SER A 469 -3.23 -8.00 -2.36
N LEU A 470 -2.93 -8.30 -1.09
CA LEU A 470 -2.32 -9.57 -0.69
C LEU A 470 -3.28 -10.76 -0.78
N LEU A 471 -4.54 -10.58 -0.39
CA LEU A 471 -5.56 -11.61 -0.57
C LEU A 471 -5.87 -11.84 -2.06
N GLY A 472 -5.87 -10.78 -2.87
CA GLY A 472 -5.94 -10.85 -4.32
C GLY A 472 -4.79 -11.64 -4.95
N ALA A 473 -3.55 -11.40 -4.51
CA ALA A 473 -2.38 -12.20 -4.93
C ALA A 473 -2.52 -13.68 -4.56
N ARG A 474 -3.13 -13.97 -3.42
CA ARG A 474 -3.28 -15.34 -2.90
C ARG A 474 -4.42 -16.09 -3.58
N PHE A 475 -5.56 -15.44 -3.82
CA PHE A 475 -6.80 -16.10 -4.20
C PHE A 475 -7.31 -15.79 -5.61
N GLY A 476 -6.80 -14.76 -6.27
CA GLY A 476 -7.34 -14.32 -7.56
C GLY A 476 -8.52 -13.36 -7.42
N LEU A 477 -8.99 -12.83 -8.55
CA LEU A 477 -10.17 -11.98 -8.60
C LEU A 477 -11.44 -12.83 -8.57
N ASP A 478 -11.57 -13.77 -9.51
CA ASP A 478 -12.84 -14.39 -9.87
C ASP A 478 -13.44 -15.24 -8.73
N LYS A 479 -12.58 -15.93 -7.96
CA LYS A 479 -12.99 -16.75 -6.80
C LYS A 479 -12.51 -16.18 -5.46
N GLY A 480 -11.59 -15.23 -5.50
CA GLY A 480 -10.93 -14.68 -4.32
C GLY A 480 -11.59 -13.45 -3.75
N LEU A 481 -12.24 -12.62 -4.57
CA LEU A 481 -12.95 -11.43 -4.14
C LEU A 481 -14.47 -11.65 -4.23
N PRO A 482 -15.28 -11.02 -3.35
CA PRO A 482 -16.72 -10.96 -3.53
C PRO A 482 -17.06 -10.29 -4.88
N GLU A 483 -17.81 -10.98 -5.74
CA GLU A 483 -18.09 -10.53 -7.11
C GLU A 483 -18.72 -9.13 -7.15
N ASN A 484 -19.73 -8.91 -6.29
CA ASN A 484 -20.43 -7.63 -6.16
C ASN A 484 -19.56 -6.47 -5.67
N TRP A 485 -18.38 -6.72 -5.09
CA TRP A 485 -17.53 -5.65 -4.58
C TRP A 485 -16.66 -5.05 -5.69
N TRP A 486 -16.08 -5.87 -6.56
CA TRP A 486 -15.26 -5.36 -7.67
C TRP A 486 -16.11 -4.97 -8.89
N THR A 487 -17.27 -5.61 -9.12
CA THR A 487 -18.18 -5.26 -10.22
C THR A 487 -18.92 -3.93 -10.01
N GLU A 488 -19.15 -3.55 -8.76
CA GLU A 488 -19.84 -2.30 -8.39
C GLU A 488 -18.87 -1.23 -7.87
N LEU A 489 -17.56 -1.46 -8.02
CA LEU A 489 -16.54 -0.47 -7.72
C LEU A 489 -16.69 0.74 -8.65
N LYS A 490 -16.54 1.95 -8.11
CA LYS A 490 -16.53 3.17 -8.91
C LYS A 490 -15.41 3.09 -9.96
N HIS A 491 -15.63 3.75 -11.10
CA HIS A 491 -14.66 3.85 -12.19
C HIS A 491 -14.30 2.53 -12.92
N ARG A 492 -15.08 1.46 -12.71
CA ARG A 492 -14.87 0.16 -13.36
C ARG A 492 -14.68 0.24 -14.88
N GLU A 493 -15.49 1.06 -15.56
CA GLU A 493 -15.39 1.22 -17.03
C GLU A 493 -13.99 1.67 -17.51
N TRP A 494 -13.25 2.39 -16.67
CA TRP A 494 -11.87 2.79 -16.95
C TRP A 494 -10.85 1.80 -16.37
N LEU A 495 -11.11 1.24 -15.19
CA LEU A 495 -10.24 0.26 -14.54
C LEU A 495 -10.11 -1.03 -15.35
N ASP A 496 -11.22 -1.58 -15.86
CA ASP A 496 -11.27 -2.85 -16.60
C ASP A 496 -10.25 -2.90 -17.75
N PRO A 497 -10.28 -1.99 -18.74
CA PRO A 497 -9.31 -2.01 -19.84
C PRO A 497 -7.89 -1.69 -19.37
N THR A 498 -7.72 -0.84 -18.36
CA THR A 498 -6.38 -0.46 -17.84
C THR A 498 -5.69 -1.65 -17.16
N ILE A 499 -6.40 -2.32 -16.27
CA ILE A 499 -5.91 -3.51 -15.55
C ILE A 499 -5.67 -4.66 -16.53
N GLU A 500 -6.57 -4.87 -17.49
CA GLU A 500 -6.41 -5.93 -18.49
C GLU A 500 -5.18 -5.70 -19.40
N GLN A 501 -4.99 -4.47 -19.87
CA GLN A 501 -3.83 -4.10 -20.67
C GLN A 501 -2.52 -4.33 -19.89
N PHE A 502 -2.48 -3.91 -18.63
CA PHE A 502 -1.33 -4.11 -17.76
C PHE A 502 -1.06 -5.60 -17.52
N ALA A 503 -2.08 -6.38 -17.14
CA ALA A 503 -1.95 -7.82 -16.88
C ALA A 503 -1.45 -8.58 -18.11
N SER A 504 -2.04 -8.31 -19.28
CA SER A 504 -1.64 -8.90 -20.56
C SER A 504 -0.18 -8.57 -20.91
N ARG A 505 0.27 -7.33 -20.70
CA ARG A 505 1.66 -6.92 -20.92
C ARG A 505 2.63 -7.65 -20.00
N VAL A 506 2.33 -7.72 -18.70
CA VAL A 506 3.16 -8.41 -17.70
C VAL A 506 3.28 -9.89 -18.02
N LEU A 507 2.18 -10.55 -18.41
CA LEU A 507 2.20 -11.97 -18.80
C LEU A 507 3.04 -12.20 -20.06
N SER A 508 2.97 -11.32 -21.05
CA SER A 508 3.81 -11.42 -22.26
C SER A 508 5.31 -11.27 -21.93
N MET A 509 5.66 -10.35 -21.02
CA MET A 509 7.02 -10.20 -20.52
C MET A 509 7.50 -11.45 -19.76
N TYR A 510 6.63 -12.03 -18.92
CA TYR A 510 6.92 -13.27 -18.20
C TYR A 510 7.15 -14.44 -19.16
N GLU A 511 6.28 -14.64 -20.15
CA GLU A 511 6.42 -15.69 -21.15
C GLU A 511 7.75 -15.58 -21.90
N THR A 512 8.11 -14.36 -22.32
CA THR A 512 9.40 -14.08 -22.97
C THR A 512 10.59 -14.41 -22.06
N ALA A 513 10.48 -14.08 -20.76
CA ALA A 513 11.54 -14.39 -19.79
C ALA A 513 11.63 -15.90 -19.52
N ALA A 514 10.49 -16.58 -19.41
CA ALA A 514 10.41 -18.02 -19.18
C ALA A 514 10.92 -18.85 -20.36
N GLU A 515 10.74 -18.37 -21.60
CA GLU A 515 11.30 -19.00 -22.80
C GLU A 515 12.83 -18.89 -22.86
N LYS A 516 13.42 -17.78 -22.40
CA LYS A 516 14.88 -17.60 -22.37
C LYS A 516 15.59 -18.51 -21.34
N GLU A 517 14.86 -18.99 -20.35
CA GLU A 517 15.36 -19.85 -19.27
C GLU A 517 15.19 -21.35 -19.56
N LYS A 518 14.36 -21.72 -20.54
CA LYS A 518 14.21 -23.08 -21.07
C LYS A 518 15.28 -23.35 -22.13
#